data_AF-A0A9N9K0A0-F1
#
_entry.id   AF-A0A9N9K0A0-F1
#
_cell.length_a   1.000
_cell.length_b   1.000
_cell.length_c   1.000
_cell.angle_alpha   90.00
_cell.angle_beta   90.00
_cell.angle_gamma   90.00
#
_symmetry.space_group_name_H-M   'P 1'
#
loop_
_entity.id
_entity.type
_entity.pdbx_description
1 polymer ?
#
loop_
_entity_poly.entity_id
_entity_poly.type
_entity_poly.pdbx_seq_one_letter_code
_entity_poly.pdbx_strand_id
1 'polypeptide(L)'
;IHYLFEKQIYWIPNLMKLKRLPNCKFFGFGTNPNNIKSWNLEEFFKQGGFVTATAPLFARGENVIFRILTVMNHQKQLYKDAFWEFLLSKNTTDSPPSFLLSLHRTMMRVHSQQWKKYRHFIVLYDESEDLNQDLPIEGVELMTLKEFEKDFGL
;
A
#
# COMPACT_ATOMS: atom_id res chain seq x y z
N ILE A 1 1.69 -18.04 3.88
CA ILE A 1 1.18 -17.90 2.50
C ILE A 1 1.82 -19.00 1.67
N HIS A 2 1.03 -19.96 1.17
CA HIS A 2 1.59 -21.02 0.34
C HIS A 2 2.03 -20.43 -1.02
N TYR A 3 3.17 -20.88 -1.57
CA TYR A 3 3.71 -20.33 -2.83
C TYR A 3 2.73 -20.41 -4.02
N LEU A 4 1.81 -21.39 -4.03
CA LEU A 4 0.74 -21.48 -5.03
C LEU A 4 -0.20 -20.26 -5.06
N PHE A 5 -0.32 -19.53 -3.96
CA PHE A 5 -1.23 -18.39 -3.83
C PHE A 5 -0.54 -17.03 -3.99
N GLU A 6 0.73 -16.98 -4.42
CA GLU A 6 1.46 -15.71 -4.57
C GLU A 6 0.75 -14.72 -5.51
N LYS A 7 0.12 -15.21 -6.58
CA LYS A 7 -0.63 -14.38 -7.53
C LYS A 7 -2.03 -13.99 -7.06
N GLN A 8 -2.47 -14.47 -5.90
CA GLN A 8 -3.81 -14.29 -5.35
C GLN A 8 -3.79 -13.60 -4.00
N ILE A 9 -2.69 -12.94 -3.65
CA ILE A 9 -2.50 -12.35 -2.32
C ILE A 9 -3.56 -11.31 -1.97
N TYR A 10 -4.06 -10.58 -2.95
CA TYR A 10 -5.14 -9.60 -2.76
C TYR A 10 -6.50 -10.22 -2.44
N TRP A 11 -6.65 -11.55 -2.54
CA TRP A 11 -7.84 -12.28 -2.13
C TRP A 11 -7.72 -12.86 -0.72
N ILE A 12 -6.59 -12.67 -0.03
CA ILE A 12 -6.45 -13.12 1.35
C ILE A 12 -7.47 -12.34 2.20
N PRO A 13 -8.44 -13.01 2.84
CA PRO A 13 -9.47 -12.31 3.60
C PRO A 13 -8.85 -11.53 4.76
N ASN A 14 -9.32 -10.30 4.97
CA ASN A 14 -8.84 -9.40 6.01
C ASN A 14 -7.32 -9.11 5.94
N LEU A 15 -6.70 -9.22 4.76
CA LEU A 15 -5.26 -8.99 4.61
C LEU A 15 -4.85 -7.64 5.19
N MET A 16 -5.64 -6.59 4.99
CA MET A 16 -5.32 -5.25 5.49
C MET A 16 -5.33 -5.18 7.02
N LYS A 17 -6.33 -5.79 7.66
CA LYS A 17 -6.40 -5.89 9.12
C LYS A 17 -5.20 -6.65 9.67
N LEU A 18 -4.83 -7.77 9.04
CA LEU A 18 -3.67 -8.57 9.45
C LEU A 18 -2.37 -7.77 9.33
N LYS A 19 -2.19 -6.99 8.26
CA LYS A 19 -1.01 -6.14 8.08
C LYS A 19 -0.91 -5.03 9.13
N ARG A 20 -2.01 -4.51 9.64
CA ARG A 20 -2.00 -3.49 10.70
C ARG A 20 -1.71 -4.03 12.10
N LEU A 21 -1.74 -5.36 12.31
CA LEU A 21 -1.40 -5.94 13.61
C LEU A 21 0.12 -5.80 13.88
N PRO A 22 0.52 -5.29 15.06
CA PRO A 22 1.91 -4.93 15.34
C PRO A 22 2.88 -6.12 15.33
N ASN A 23 2.39 -7.31 15.67
CA ASN A 23 3.21 -8.53 15.78
C ASN A 23 2.83 -9.60 14.72
N CYS A 24 2.14 -9.20 13.63
CA CYS A 24 1.77 -10.14 12.58
C CYS A 24 2.87 -10.24 11.51
N LYS A 25 3.44 -11.44 11.38
CA LYS A 25 4.44 -11.80 10.36
C LYS A 25 3.83 -12.73 9.33
N PHE A 26 4.19 -12.53 8.07
CA PHE A 26 3.74 -13.36 6.96
C PHE A 26 4.91 -14.17 6.44
N PHE A 27 4.76 -15.49 6.39
CA PHE A 27 5.80 -16.38 5.87
C PHE A 27 5.33 -17.14 4.65
N GLY A 28 6.18 -17.22 3.62
CA GLY A 28 6.07 -18.14 2.51
C GLY A 28 6.33 -19.58 2.96
N PHE A 29 5.52 -20.53 2.48
CA PHE A 29 5.77 -21.95 2.70
C PHE A 29 5.34 -22.80 1.49
N GLY A 30 5.86 -24.02 1.41
CA GLY A 30 5.69 -24.93 0.28
C GLY A 30 6.86 -24.90 -0.70
N THR A 31 6.76 -25.69 -1.77
CA THR A 31 7.80 -25.74 -2.80
C THR A 31 7.81 -24.42 -3.57
N ASN A 32 8.89 -23.66 -3.42
CA ASN A 32 9.11 -22.47 -4.24
C ASN A 32 9.50 -22.94 -5.66
N PRO A 33 8.68 -22.68 -6.69
CA PRO A 33 8.99 -23.12 -8.05
C PRO A 33 10.28 -22.49 -8.60
N ASN A 34 10.70 -21.35 -8.06
CA ASN A 34 11.93 -20.66 -8.44
C ASN A 34 13.15 -21.11 -7.62
N ASN A 35 12.95 -21.85 -6.52
CA ASN A 35 14.03 -22.36 -5.69
C ASN A 35 13.65 -23.72 -5.08
N ILE A 36 13.80 -24.76 -5.89
CA ILE A 36 13.39 -26.14 -5.57
C ILE A 36 14.33 -26.80 -4.53
N LYS A 37 15.52 -26.23 -4.30
CA LYS A 37 16.61 -26.91 -3.57
C LYS A 37 16.63 -26.67 -2.06
N SER A 38 15.84 -25.73 -1.52
CA SER A 38 15.84 -25.49 -0.08
C SER A 38 14.45 -25.11 0.43
N TRP A 39 14.04 -25.74 1.53
CA TRP A 39 12.89 -25.30 2.33
C TRP A 39 13.25 -23.95 2.96
N ASN A 40 12.91 -22.86 2.29
CA ASN A 40 13.14 -21.51 2.80
C ASN A 40 11.84 -20.94 3.35
N LEU A 41 11.85 -20.62 4.64
CA LEU A 41 10.79 -19.86 5.29
C LEU A 41 11.05 -18.36 5.01
N GLU A 42 10.61 -17.89 3.85
CA GLU A 42 10.79 -16.49 3.44
C GLU A 42 9.75 -15.59 4.10
N GLU A 43 10.17 -14.55 4.82
CA GLU A 43 9.25 -13.56 5.37
C GLU A 43 8.83 -12.55 4.31
N PHE A 44 7.53 -12.34 4.17
CA PHE A 44 6.88 -11.36 3.30
C PHE A 44 6.28 -10.23 4.11
N PHE A 45 5.97 -9.10 3.44
CA PHE A 45 5.32 -7.94 4.06
C PHE A 45 6.05 -7.43 5.32
N LYS A 46 7.39 -7.43 5.32
CA LYS A 46 8.20 -7.14 6.52
C LYS A 46 7.81 -5.83 7.19
N GLN A 47 8.12 -4.69 6.57
CA GLN A 47 7.65 -3.36 6.95
C GLN A 47 7.79 -2.39 5.77
N GLY A 48 7.23 -1.19 5.90
CA GLY A 48 7.31 -0.15 4.87
C GLY A 48 6.03 0.06 4.09
N GLY A 49 6.02 1.06 3.22
CA GLY A 49 4.83 1.44 2.49
C GLY A 49 5.10 2.11 1.14
N PHE A 50 4.20 1.89 0.20
CA PHE A 50 4.17 2.60 -1.07
C PHE A 50 2.96 3.53 -1.07
N VAL A 51 3.19 4.83 -1.14
CA VAL A 51 2.16 5.86 -0.97
C VAL A 51 1.96 6.59 -2.29
N THR A 52 0.70 6.86 -2.64
CA THR A 52 0.33 7.83 -3.68
C THR A 52 -0.81 8.70 -3.16
N ALA A 53 -1.15 9.77 -3.87
CA ALA A 53 -2.19 10.68 -3.44
C ALA A 53 -2.99 11.26 -4.62
N THR A 54 -4.25 11.63 -4.36
CA THR A 54 -5.08 12.27 -5.37
C THR A 54 -4.63 13.71 -5.63
N ALA A 55 -4.80 14.22 -6.86
CA ALA A 55 -4.42 15.58 -7.21
C ALA A 55 -5.14 16.66 -6.37
N PRO A 56 -6.46 16.55 -6.08
CA PRO A 56 -7.17 17.51 -5.24
C PRO A 56 -6.57 17.70 -3.85
N LEU A 57 -5.95 16.65 -3.28
CA LEU A 57 -5.30 16.73 -1.97
C LEU A 57 -4.22 17.82 -1.95
N PHE A 58 -3.43 17.94 -3.03
CA PHE A 58 -2.38 18.97 -3.13
C PHE A 58 -2.91 20.36 -3.47
N ALA A 59 -4.05 20.43 -4.16
CA ALA A 59 -4.67 21.70 -4.52
C ALA A 59 -5.30 22.40 -3.31
N ARG A 60 -5.79 21.63 -2.34
CA ARG A 60 -6.52 22.14 -1.17
C ARG A 60 -5.75 22.02 0.14
N GLY A 61 -4.83 21.07 0.23
CA GLY A 61 -4.09 20.78 1.44
C GLY A 61 -2.83 21.64 1.58
N GLU A 62 -2.53 22.02 2.82
CA GLU A 62 -1.28 22.72 3.15
C GLU A 62 -0.13 21.73 3.36
N ASN A 63 1.02 22.03 2.74
CA ASN A 63 2.29 21.31 2.95
C ASN A 63 2.18 19.78 2.83
N VAL A 64 1.28 19.29 1.97
CA VAL A 64 0.92 17.86 1.86
C VAL A 64 2.15 16.96 1.69
N ILE A 65 3.07 17.32 0.79
CA ILE A 65 4.29 16.55 0.55
C ILE A 65 5.15 16.46 1.81
N PHE A 66 5.35 17.59 2.50
CA PHE A 66 6.14 17.63 3.74
C PHE A 66 5.53 16.75 4.83
N ARG A 67 4.21 16.79 4.98
CA ARG A 67 3.45 15.99 5.96
C ARG A 67 3.61 14.49 5.67
N ILE A 68 3.43 14.08 4.41
CA ILE A 68 3.64 12.69 3.99
C ILE A 68 5.09 12.24 4.26
N LEU A 69 6.07 13.03 3.87
CA LEU A 69 7.48 12.71 4.09
C LEU A 69 7.83 12.65 5.57
N THR A 70 7.21 13.46 6.42
CA THR A 70 7.40 13.43 7.87
C THR A 70 6.95 12.08 8.45
N VAL A 71 5.77 11.61 8.08
CA VAL A 71 5.27 10.29 8.48
C VAL A 71 6.18 9.16 7.98
N MET A 72 6.57 9.20 6.69
CA MET A 72 7.47 8.19 6.11
C MET A 72 8.83 8.16 6.81
N ASN A 73 9.40 9.32 7.17
CA ASN A 73 10.66 9.41 7.87
C ASN A 73 10.55 8.89 9.31
N HIS A 74 9.45 9.19 10.01
CA HIS A 74 9.17 8.63 11.32
C HIS A 74 9.11 7.10 11.27
N GLN A 75 8.38 6.54 10.30
CA GLN A 75 8.28 5.09 10.11
C GLN A 75 9.64 4.43 9.78
N LYS A 76 10.49 5.08 8.98
CA LYS A 76 11.87 4.60 8.72
C LYS A 76 12.73 4.57 9.98
N GLN A 77 12.52 5.50 10.92
CA GLN A 77 13.25 5.51 12.20
C GLN A 77 12.79 4.38 13.12
N LEU A 78 11.49 4.10 13.16
CA LEU A 78 10.93 2.99 13.95
C LEU A 78 11.35 1.61 13.42
N TYR A 79 11.45 1.48 12.09
CA TYR A 79 11.71 0.21 11.42
C TYR A 79 12.91 0.30 10.49
N LYS A 80 14.08 -0.16 10.97
CA LYS A 80 15.40 0.00 10.32
C LYS A 80 15.46 -0.47 8.86
N ASP A 81 14.70 -1.51 8.50
CA ASP A 81 14.67 -2.10 7.15
C ASP A 81 13.39 -1.77 6.37
N ALA A 82 12.59 -0.81 6.85
CA ALA A 82 11.35 -0.42 6.18
C ALA A 82 11.63 0.51 4.99
N PHE A 83 11.22 0.09 3.80
CA PHE A 83 11.26 0.92 2.61
C PHE A 83 9.97 1.70 2.48
N TRP A 84 10.08 3.02 2.35
CA TRP A 84 8.95 3.88 2.04
C TRP A 84 9.22 4.68 0.78
N GLU A 85 8.29 4.59 -0.17
CA GLU A 85 8.32 5.30 -1.45
C GLU A 85 7.02 6.07 -1.65
N PHE A 86 7.13 7.26 -2.22
CA PHE A 86 6.01 8.12 -2.56
C PHE A 86 6.01 8.38 -4.06
N LEU A 87 4.90 8.07 -4.71
CA LEU A 87 4.72 8.24 -6.15
C LEU A 87 3.63 9.28 -6.42
N LEU A 88 4.00 10.32 -7.16
CA LEU A 88 3.06 11.25 -7.76
C LEU A 88 2.69 10.75 -9.15
N SER A 89 1.43 10.38 -9.34
CA SER A 89 0.92 10.05 -10.67
C SER A 89 0.35 11.29 -11.33
N LYS A 90 0.81 11.56 -12.55
CA LYS A 90 0.20 12.57 -13.43
C LYS A 90 -0.81 11.84 -14.32
N ASN A 91 -2.05 11.71 -13.85
CA ASN A 91 -3.13 11.26 -14.72
C ASN A 91 -3.89 12.48 -15.24
N THR A 92 -3.95 12.63 -16.57
CA THR A 92 -4.47 13.83 -17.25
C THR A 92 -5.80 13.57 -17.97
N THR A 93 -6.51 12.49 -17.62
CA THR A 93 -7.69 12.07 -18.38
C THR A 93 -8.97 12.63 -17.76
N ASP A 94 -9.68 13.44 -18.54
CA ASP A 94 -11.01 13.98 -18.22
C ASP A 94 -12.16 12.95 -18.41
N SER A 95 -11.83 11.71 -18.80
CA SER A 95 -12.80 10.64 -19.08
C SER A 95 -12.75 9.52 -18.03
N PRO A 96 -13.81 8.70 -17.92
CA PRO A 96 -13.84 7.56 -16.99
C PRO A 96 -12.69 6.59 -17.25
N PRO A 97 -12.14 5.92 -16.20
CA PRO A 97 -12.56 5.98 -14.80
C PRO A 97 -12.09 7.25 -14.06
N SER A 98 -12.72 7.55 -12.92
CA SER A 98 -12.30 8.66 -12.06
C SER A 98 -10.80 8.61 -11.73
N PHE A 99 -10.24 9.75 -11.33
CA PHE A 99 -8.84 9.82 -10.93
C PHE A 99 -8.52 8.87 -9.77
N LEU A 100 -9.38 8.84 -8.75
CA LEU A 100 -9.23 7.96 -7.60
C LEU A 100 -9.25 6.48 -7.99
N LEU A 101 -10.21 6.05 -8.81
CA LEU A 101 -10.28 4.65 -9.27
C LEU A 101 -9.10 4.26 -10.14
N SER A 102 -8.61 5.19 -10.97
CA SER A 102 -7.39 5.01 -11.76
C SER A 102 -6.15 4.82 -10.88
N LEU A 103 -6.00 5.65 -9.85
CA LEU A 103 -4.92 5.53 -8.87
C LEU A 103 -5.01 4.23 -8.09
N HIS A 104 -6.20 3.86 -7.60
CA HIS A 104 -6.40 2.61 -6.89
C HIS A 104 -6.04 1.39 -7.76
N ARG A 105 -6.50 1.35 -9.02
CA ARG A 105 -6.13 0.28 -9.97
C ARG A 105 -4.63 0.25 -10.25
N THR A 106 -3.99 1.41 -10.33
CA THR A 106 -2.54 1.51 -10.49
C THR A 106 -1.84 0.94 -9.26
N MET A 107 -2.29 1.30 -8.06
CA MET A 107 -1.73 0.81 -6.81
C MET A 107 -1.91 -0.70 -6.65
N MET A 108 -3.04 -1.27 -7.10
CA MET A 108 -3.25 -2.72 -7.15
C MET A 108 -2.23 -3.42 -8.06
N ARG A 109 -1.88 -2.83 -9.21
CA ARG A 109 -0.83 -3.35 -10.09
C ARG A 109 0.54 -3.27 -9.42
N VAL A 110 0.87 -2.13 -8.82
CA VAL A 110 2.12 -1.96 -8.07
C VAL A 110 2.23 -2.97 -6.93
N HIS A 111 1.15 -3.17 -6.17
CA HIS A 111 1.06 -4.20 -5.13
C HIS A 111 1.40 -5.58 -5.67
N SER A 112 0.74 -6.02 -6.75
CA SER A 112 0.98 -7.35 -7.33
C SER A 112 2.44 -7.62 -7.72
N GLN A 113 3.22 -6.56 -7.97
CA GLN A 113 4.63 -6.64 -8.35
C GLN A 113 5.58 -6.44 -7.17
N GLN A 114 5.19 -5.64 -6.17
CA GLN A 114 6.06 -5.13 -5.12
C GLN A 114 5.68 -5.59 -3.71
N TRP A 115 4.64 -6.42 -3.54
CA TRP A 115 4.13 -6.87 -2.23
C TRP A 115 5.15 -7.59 -1.36
N LYS A 116 6.22 -8.14 -1.95
CA LYS A 116 7.34 -8.73 -1.20
C LYS A 116 8.24 -7.66 -0.55
N LYS A 117 8.31 -6.46 -1.15
CA LYS A 117 9.16 -5.34 -0.71
C LYS A 117 8.44 -4.42 0.28
N TYR A 118 7.17 -4.11 0.03
CA TYR A 118 6.38 -3.20 0.88
C TYR A 118 5.27 -3.93 1.62
N ARG A 119 5.04 -3.53 2.86
CA ARG A 119 3.90 -4.00 3.65
C ARG A 119 2.63 -3.28 3.20
N HIS A 120 2.65 -1.96 3.21
CA HIS A 120 1.48 -1.11 2.97
C HIS A 120 1.46 -0.55 1.54
N PHE A 121 0.27 -0.42 0.97
CA PHE A 121 0.05 0.22 -0.33
C PHE A 121 -1.11 1.18 -0.12
N ILE A 122 -0.85 2.48 -0.19
CA ILE A 122 -1.74 3.50 0.35
C ILE A 122 -2.05 4.52 -0.74
N VAL A 123 -3.34 4.79 -0.94
CA VAL A 123 -3.84 5.88 -1.76
C VAL A 123 -4.46 6.91 -0.83
N LEU A 124 -3.81 8.07 -0.74
CA LEU A 124 -4.32 9.21 -0.01
C LEU A 124 -5.32 9.97 -0.86
N TYR A 125 -6.52 10.21 -0.35
CA TYR A 125 -7.55 10.94 -1.08
C TYR A 125 -8.00 12.21 -0.34
N ASP A 126 -8.46 13.18 -1.10
CA ASP A 126 -9.16 14.36 -0.57
C ASP A 126 -10.63 13.99 -0.28
N GLU A 127 -11.19 14.54 0.79
CA GLU A 127 -12.57 14.24 1.22
C GLU A 127 -13.65 14.58 0.16
N SER A 128 -13.32 15.36 -0.88
CA SER A 128 -14.23 15.64 -2.00
C SER A 128 -14.26 14.58 -3.10
N GLU A 129 -13.40 13.57 -3.06
CA GLU A 129 -13.41 12.46 -4.02
C GLU A 129 -14.62 11.55 -3.79
N ASP A 130 -15.24 11.07 -4.88
CA ASP A 130 -16.38 10.17 -4.81
C ASP A 130 -15.96 8.72 -4.50
N LEU A 131 -16.29 8.27 -3.29
CA LEU A 131 -16.02 6.92 -2.79
C LEU A 131 -17.10 5.90 -3.15
N ASN A 132 -18.21 6.29 -3.78
CA ASN A 132 -19.30 5.36 -4.16
C ASN A 132 -18.94 4.45 -5.35
N GLN A 133 -17.67 4.42 -5.74
CA GLN A 133 -17.14 3.57 -6.78
C GLN A 133 -16.76 2.23 -6.15
N ASP A 134 -17.19 1.12 -6.73
CA ASP A 134 -16.84 -0.23 -6.26
C ASP A 134 -15.31 -0.38 -6.17
N LEU A 135 -14.76 -0.25 -4.96
CA LEU A 135 -13.32 -0.34 -4.69
C LEU A 135 -13.03 -1.45 -3.67
N PRO A 136 -13.26 -2.75 -3.98
CA PRO A 136 -13.36 -3.77 -2.95
C PRO A 136 -12.19 -4.78 -3.03
N ILE A 137 -10.94 -4.31 -3.09
CA ILE A 137 -9.80 -5.24 -3.13
C ILE A 137 -8.87 -5.01 -1.94
N GLU A 138 -8.73 -6.07 -1.12
CA GLU A 138 -7.99 -6.16 0.17
C GLU A 138 -6.46 -5.97 0.06
N GLY A 139 -5.97 -5.27 -0.96
CA GLY A 139 -4.54 -5.01 -1.18
C GLY A 139 -4.11 -3.57 -0.95
N VAL A 140 -5.02 -2.60 -1.12
CA VAL A 140 -4.72 -1.17 -1.15
C VAL A 140 -5.58 -0.45 -0.12
N GLU A 141 -4.93 0.34 0.71
CA GLU A 141 -5.57 1.13 1.76
C GLU A 141 -5.95 2.50 1.17
N LEU A 142 -7.23 2.84 1.30
CA LEU A 142 -7.75 4.15 0.98
C LEU A 142 -7.94 4.92 2.28
N MET A 143 -7.29 6.08 2.40
CA MET A 143 -7.43 6.92 3.59
C MET A 143 -7.18 8.38 3.27
N THR A 144 -7.66 9.27 4.13
CA THR A 144 -7.33 10.70 4.10
C THR A 144 -5.91 10.92 4.63
N LEU A 145 -5.35 12.10 4.37
CA LEU A 145 -4.04 12.48 4.95
C LEU A 145 -4.06 12.48 6.49
N LYS A 146 -5.17 12.90 7.11
CA LYS A 146 -5.31 12.90 8.57
C LYS A 146 -5.29 11.49 9.15
N GLU A 147 -5.98 10.55 8.49
CA GLU A 147 -5.96 9.14 8.89
C GLU A 147 -4.57 8.53 8.72
N PHE A 148 -3.86 8.87 7.64
CA PHE A 148 -2.49 8.42 7.43
C PHE A 148 -1.54 8.91 8.54
N GLU A 149 -1.65 10.18 8.92
CA GLU A 149 -0.89 10.74 10.04
C GLU A 149 -1.25 10.08 11.37
N LYS A 150 -2.53 9.78 11.60
CA LYS A 150 -2.98 9.09 12.81
C LYS A 150 -2.51 7.64 12.89
N ASP A 151 -2.58 6.91 11.77
CA ASP A 151 -2.32 5.47 11.72
C ASP A 151 -0.81 5.16 11.62
N PHE A 152 -0.01 6.04 11.00
CA PHE A 152 1.42 5.83 10.74
C PHE A 152 2.33 6.94 11.28
N GLY A 153 1.79 8.07 11.71
CA GLY A 153 2.56 9.19 12.26
C GLY A 153 2.65 9.16 13.78
N LEU A 154 2.81 10.36 14.35
CA LEU A 154 2.85 10.64 15.80
C LEU A 154 1.49 11.18 16.28
#